data_AF-A0A0I9SK80-F1
#
_entry.id   AF-A0A0I9SK80-F1
#
_cell.length_a   1.000
_cell.length_b   1.000
_cell.length_c   1.000
_cell.angle_alpha   90.00
_cell.angle_beta   90.00
_cell.angle_gamma   90.00
#
_symmetry.space_group_name_H-M   'P 1'
#
loop_
_entity.id
_entity.type
_entity.pdbx_description
1 polymer ?
#
loop_
_entity_poly.entity_id
_entity_poly.type
_entity_poly.pdbx_seq_one_letter_code
_entity_poly.pdbx_strand_id
1 'polypeptide(L)'
;MFGNYFLYLVFPATLFYILDWISWEYVLPWGKLNDWASVSDEAVLSYAYIFALFFYFLRFLEVLLERQDDGAEMFEYRSRPFAILLCAFFLFLGCAYFFEVTGGLDAWSGNYSETYLSKKKGYGLLNFLLIMWSNFMAFWLGFYCRTAERRSLVLILIVFLVLGFCAYLQGVKSRVFLFGIFFSLPWLAVARLSLKKGVLLFLGFVFLFSGAMYVRSNGFYKTPEMLLEYFLTYFNTIFLHDMILRDMPPDYFQTVGFPFSKWMTFLGVASPDHMHDISRWLTSIYYPSQWFKESATQQWPVETELYLNYGNYVFWIAPVAIYSLFMGGLYSLRFRCGPIFLFIFMSELFVFLSMFRGSMLQWIWVFNIGFYLLLFLVQRLLFSRKVCMHEAS
;
A
#
# COMPACT_ATOMS: atom_id res chain seq x y z
N MET A 1 5.12 -9.37 -6.40
CA MET A 1 5.23 -9.28 -7.87
C MET A 1 4.27 -10.25 -8.55
N PHE A 2 4.50 -11.58 -8.54
CA PHE A 2 3.57 -12.56 -9.14
C PHE A 2 2.11 -12.37 -8.75
N GLY A 3 1.80 -12.26 -7.45
CA GLY A 3 0.43 -12.04 -6.98
C GLY A 3 -0.20 -10.72 -7.47
N ASN A 4 0.60 -9.70 -7.79
CA ASN A 4 0.11 -8.44 -8.34
C ASN A 4 -0.31 -8.66 -9.81
N TYR A 5 0.61 -9.08 -10.69
CA TYR A 5 0.26 -9.35 -12.10
C TYR A 5 -0.79 -10.46 -12.26
N PHE A 6 -0.85 -11.43 -11.34
CA PHE A 6 -1.96 -12.38 -11.32
C PHE A 6 -3.31 -11.68 -11.14
N LEU A 7 -3.42 -10.74 -10.18
CA LEU A 7 -4.66 -10.00 -9.92
C LEU A 7 -4.99 -8.96 -11.00
N TYR A 8 -3.98 -8.32 -11.60
CA TYR A 8 -4.18 -7.19 -12.54
C TYR A 8 -4.21 -7.59 -14.01
N LEU A 9 -3.76 -8.80 -14.36
CA LEU A 9 -3.71 -9.30 -15.74
C LEU A 9 -4.35 -10.68 -15.86
N VAL A 10 -3.79 -11.69 -15.18
CA VAL A 10 -4.17 -13.10 -15.42
C VAL A 10 -5.61 -13.39 -14.99
N PHE A 11 -5.96 -13.09 -13.74
CA PHE A 11 -7.28 -13.34 -13.18
C PHE A 11 -8.40 -12.64 -13.94
N PRO A 12 -8.36 -11.30 -14.17
CA PRO A 12 -9.45 -10.62 -14.86
C PRO A 12 -9.53 -10.99 -16.35
N ALA A 13 -8.40 -11.22 -17.06
CA ALA A 13 -8.44 -11.73 -18.43
C ALA A 13 -9.06 -13.13 -18.49
N THR A 14 -8.67 -14.04 -17.59
CA THR A 14 -9.23 -15.40 -17.53
C THR A 14 -10.73 -15.35 -17.23
N LEU A 15 -11.14 -14.54 -16.24
CA LEU A 15 -12.54 -14.36 -15.89
C LEU A 15 -13.33 -13.83 -17.08
N PHE A 16 -12.80 -12.84 -17.81
CA PHE A 16 -13.43 -12.29 -19.00
C PHE A 16 -13.71 -13.35 -20.06
N TYR A 17 -12.71 -14.14 -20.45
CA TYR A 17 -12.89 -15.17 -21.49
C TYR A 17 -13.83 -16.29 -21.04
N ILE A 18 -13.87 -16.60 -19.75
CA ILE A 18 -14.86 -17.55 -19.20
C ILE A 18 -16.27 -16.97 -19.33
N LEU A 19 -16.49 -15.71 -18.94
CA LEU A 19 -17.80 -15.06 -19.02
C LEU A 19 -18.28 -14.91 -20.47
N ASP A 20 -17.36 -14.57 -21.39
CA ASP A 20 -17.64 -14.49 -22.82
C ASP A 20 -18.03 -15.87 -23.40
N TRP A 21 -17.30 -16.92 -23.03
CA TRP A 21 -17.58 -18.29 -23.47
C TRP A 21 -18.96 -18.79 -23.06
N ILE A 22 -19.43 -18.42 -21.86
CA ILE A 22 -20.77 -18.80 -21.37
C ILE A 22 -21.87 -17.81 -21.78
N SER A 23 -21.56 -16.82 -22.63
CA SER A 23 -22.50 -15.77 -23.06
C SER A 23 -23.15 -15.04 -21.86
N TRP A 24 -22.33 -14.65 -20.89
CA TRP A 24 -22.79 -14.03 -19.65
C TRP A 24 -23.59 -12.74 -19.89
N GLU A 25 -24.76 -12.64 -19.27
CA GLU A 25 -25.57 -11.42 -19.26
C GLU A 25 -25.13 -10.50 -18.13
N TYR A 26 -24.57 -9.33 -18.49
CA TYR A 26 -24.07 -8.37 -17.49
C TYR A 26 -25.21 -7.68 -16.73
N VAL A 27 -25.09 -7.67 -15.39
CA VAL A 27 -26.09 -7.12 -14.46
C VAL A 27 -25.72 -5.70 -13.99
N LEU A 28 -24.43 -5.34 -14.03
CA LEU A 28 -23.99 -3.99 -13.68
C LEU A 28 -24.45 -2.96 -14.73
N PRO A 29 -24.83 -1.73 -14.32
CA PRO A 29 -25.47 -0.75 -15.22
C PRO A 29 -24.54 -0.22 -16.32
N TRP A 30 -23.24 -0.43 -16.20
CA TRP A 30 -22.24 -0.10 -17.22
C TRP A 30 -21.88 -1.29 -18.12
N GLY A 31 -22.43 -2.47 -17.87
CA GLY A 31 -22.20 -3.68 -18.65
C GLY A 31 -20.72 -4.04 -18.82
N LYS A 32 -20.35 -4.41 -20.04
CA LYS A 32 -18.99 -4.73 -20.48
C LYS A 32 -18.18 -3.44 -20.73
N LEU A 33 -17.72 -2.79 -19.66
CA LEU A 33 -16.96 -1.53 -19.76
C LEU A 33 -15.58 -1.71 -20.43
N ASN A 34 -14.89 -2.82 -20.12
CA ASN A 34 -13.55 -3.12 -20.61
C ASN A 34 -13.58 -4.42 -21.43
N ASP A 35 -13.15 -4.36 -22.69
CA ASP A 35 -13.05 -5.52 -23.56
C ASP A 35 -11.61 -6.05 -23.64
N TRP A 36 -11.33 -7.14 -22.92
CA TRP A 36 -10.00 -7.74 -22.85
C TRP A 36 -9.50 -8.31 -24.18
N ALA A 37 -10.38 -8.54 -25.16
CA ALA A 37 -9.99 -8.93 -26.51
C ALA A 37 -9.51 -7.73 -27.35
N SER A 38 -9.78 -6.49 -26.92
CA SER A 38 -9.40 -5.25 -27.61
C SER A 38 -8.10 -4.62 -27.13
N VAL A 39 -7.47 -5.21 -26.10
CA VAL A 39 -6.19 -4.74 -25.54
C VAL A 39 -5.10 -4.92 -26.59
N SER A 40 -4.30 -3.89 -26.82
CA SER A 40 -3.21 -3.97 -27.80
C SER A 40 -2.12 -4.96 -27.38
N ASP A 41 -1.50 -5.61 -28.36
CA ASP A 41 -0.33 -6.47 -28.15
C ASP A 41 0.80 -5.72 -27.44
N GLU A 42 0.96 -4.43 -27.75
CA GLU A 42 1.96 -3.57 -27.11
C GLU A 42 1.70 -3.43 -25.60
N ALA A 43 0.46 -3.20 -25.18
CA ALA A 43 0.13 -3.12 -23.75
C ALA A 43 0.41 -4.43 -23.01
N VAL A 44 0.10 -5.57 -23.64
CA VAL A 44 0.39 -6.90 -23.07
C VAL A 44 1.91 -7.12 -22.96
N LEU A 45 2.67 -6.74 -23.98
CA LEU A 45 4.13 -6.84 -24.00
C LEU A 45 4.77 -5.94 -22.94
N SER A 46 4.29 -4.71 -22.75
CA SER A 46 4.74 -3.81 -21.68
C SER A 46 4.61 -4.44 -20.30
N TYR A 47 3.44 -5.01 -20.00
CA TYR A 47 3.19 -5.70 -18.73
C TYR A 47 4.09 -6.92 -18.55
N ALA A 48 4.21 -7.76 -19.58
CA ALA A 48 5.05 -8.95 -19.56
C ALA A 48 6.53 -8.59 -19.36
N TYR A 49 6.99 -7.50 -19.99
CA TYR A 49 8.36 -7.03 -19.91
C TYR A 49 8.69 -6.49 -18.52
N ILE A 50 7.84 -5.64 -17.93
CA ILE A 50 8.06 -5.14 -16.55
C ILE A 50 8.00 -6.29 -15.53
N PHE A 51 7.05 -7.21 -15.68
CA PHE A 51 7.01 -8.44 -14.90
C PHE A 51 8.35 -9.18 -15.00
N ALA A 52 8.84 -9.44 -16.22
CA ALA A 52 10.08 -10.17 -16.43
C ALA A 52 11.28 -9.45 -15.80
N LEU A 53 11.41 -8.14 -16.00
CA LEU A 53 12.50 -7.35 -15.41
C LEU A 53 12.50 -7.44 -13.88
N PHE A 54 11.37 -7.16 -13.22
CA PHE A 54 11.30 -7.29 -11.76
C PHE A 54 11.54 -8.72 -11.30
N PHE A 55 11.02 -9.73 -12.01
CA PHE A 55 11.20 -11.14 -11.66
C PHE A 55 12.68 -11.50 -11.66
N TYR A 56 13.36 -11.26 -12.77
CA TYR A 56 14.74 -11.65 -12.96
C TYR A 56 15.68 -10.85 -12.07
N PHE A 57 15.49 -9.53 -11.93
CA PHE A 57 16.33 -8.73 -11.04
C PHE A 57 16.16 -9.12 -9.57
N LEU A 58 14.92 -9.24 -9.07
CA LEU A 58 14.70 -9.63 -7.68
C LEU A 58 15.21 -11.05 -7.41
N ARG A 59 15.03 -11.98 -8.36
CA ARG A 59 15.53 -13.35 -8.22
C ARG A 59 17.05 -13.42 -8.24
N PHE A 60 17.68 -12.65 -9.12
CA PHE A 60 19.13 -12.53 -9.18
C PHE A 60 19.70 -11.94 -7.88
N LEU A 61 19.12 -10.86 -7.39
CA LEU A 61 19.51 -10.24 -6.11
C LEU A 61 19.26 -11.16 -4.92
N GLU A 62 18.19 -11.94 -4.92
CA GLU A 62 17.93 -12.95 -3.87
C GLU A 62 19.03 -14.02 -3.81
N VAL A 63 19.60 -14.41 -4.95
CA VAL A 63 20.72 -15.34 -5.03
C VAL A 63 22.04 -14.67 -4.61
N LEU A 64 22.27 -13.44 -5.04
CA LEU A 64 23.50 -12.70 -4.72
C LEU A 64 23.60 -12.28 -3.25
N LEU A 65 22.50 -11.81 -2.65
CA LEU A 65 22.47 -11.25 -1.29
C LEU A 65 22.38 -12.34 -0.21
N GLU A 66 23.04 -13.47 -0.43
CA GLU A 66 23.14 -14.68 0.40
C GLU A 66 22.21 -14.73 1.63
N ARG A 67 21.21 -15.62 1.60
CA ARG A 67 20.24 -15.83 2.70
C ARG A 67 20.89 -16.50 3.92
N GLN A 68 21.67 -15.76 4.72
CA GLN A 68 22.24 -16.30 5.96
C GLN A 68 21.45 -15.93 7.24
N ASP A 69 20.37 -15.17 7.14
CA ASP A 69 19.70 -14.68 8.35
C ASP A 69 18.58 -15.62 8.80
N ASP A 70 18.89 -16.47 9.78
CA ASP A 70 17.88 -17.04 10.66
C ASP A 70 17.31 -15.89 11.49
N GLY A 71 16.01 -15.58 11.34
CA GLY A 71 15.34 -14.44 11.99
C GLY A 71 15.38 -14.42 13.53
N ALA A 72 16.20 -15.27 14.15
CA ALA A 72 16.53 -15.32 15.57
C ALA A 72 17.06 -13.98 16.12
N GLU A 73 17.93 -13.27 15.39
CA GLU A 73 18.53 -11.99 15.84
C GLU A 73 17.46 -10.95 16.23
N MET A 74 16.38 -10.88 15.45
CA MET A 74 15.27 -9.98 15.72
C MET A 74 14.57 -10.29 17.06
N PHE A 75 14.44 -11.56 17.41
CA PHE A 75 13.72 -11.99 18.62
C PHE A 75 14.58 -11.91 19.89
N GLU A 76 15.83 -11.46 19.78
CA GLU A 76 16.61 -10.97 20.92
C GLU A 76 16.04 -9.66 21.48
N TYR A 77 15.28 -8.90 20.71
CA TYR A 77 14.65 -7.67 21.19
C TYR A 77 13.34 -7.95 21.93
N ARG A 78 13.06 -7.16 22.96
CA ARG A 78 11.77 -7.10 23.68
C ARG A 78 11.19 -5.70 23.57
N SER A 79 9.89 -5.61 23.36
CA SER A 79 9.16 -4.35 23.47
C SER A 79 9.07 -3.87 24.91
N ARG A 80 9.19 -2.56 25.14
CA ARG A 80 8.96 -1.96 26.46
C ARG A 80 7.47 -1.60 26.65
N PRO A 81 6.73 -2.29 27.55
CA PRO A 81 5.28 -2.12 27.67
C PRO A 81 4.85 -0.69 28.03
N PHE A 82 5.61 -0.02 28.90
CA PHE A 82 5.34 1.36 29.30
C PHE A 82 5.48 2.33 28.12
N ALA A 83 6.47 2.12 27.24
CA ALA A 83 6.65 2.96 26.06
C ALA A 83 5.49 2.76 25.08
N ILE A 84 4.99 1.52 24.89
CA ILE A 84 3.78 1.25 24.09
C ILE A 84 2.60 2.05 24.63
N LEU A 85 2.36 1.98 25.95
CA LEU A 85 1.23 2.68 26.58
C LEU A 85 1.33 4.20 26.38
N LEU A 86 2.50 4.78 26.63
CA LEU A 86 2.74 6.21 26.48
C LEU A 86 2.54 6.66 25.02
N CYS A 87 3.09 5.91 24.07
CA CYS A 87 2.93 6.20 22.65
C CYS A 87 1.48 6.02 22.15
N ALA A 88 0.73 5.07 22.72
CA ALA A 88 -0.69 4.89 22.44
C ALA A 88 -1.53 6.05 22.99
N PHE A 89 -1.18 6.57 24.16
CA PHE A 89 -1.80 7.77 24.72
C PHE A 89 -1.56 9.00 23.84
N PHE A 90 -0.32 9.25 23.41
CA PHE A 90 -0.03 10.36 22.48
C PHE A 90 -0.71 10.19 21.12
N LEU A 91 -0.80 8.96 20.60
CA LEU A 91 -1.56 8.67 19.38
C LEU A 91 -3.04 9.03 19.56
N PHE A 92 -3.63 8.64 20.69
CA PHE A 92 -5.01 8.97 21.02
C PHE A 92 -5.23 10.48 21.09
N LEU A 93 -4.35 11.23 21.76
CA LEU A 93 -4.41 12.69 21.81
C LEU A 93 -4.31 13.32 20.42
N GLY A 94 -3.39 12.83 19.57
CA GLY A 94 -3.25 13.31 18.19
C GLY A 94 -4.50 13.02 17.35
N CYS A 95 -5.12 11.85 17.52
CA CYS A 95 -6.39 11.51 16.89
C CYS A 95 -7.56 12.35 17.41
N ALA A 96 -7.63 12.63 18.71
CA ALA A 96 -8.64 13.49 19.30
C ALA A 96 -8.51 14.93 18.79
N TYR A 97 -7.28 15.45 18.69
CA TYR A 97 -7.02 16.74 18.07
C TYR A 97 -7.43 16.77 16.60
N PHE A 98 -7.06 15.74 15.83
CA PHE A 98 -7.46 15.61 14.42
C PHE A 98 -8.98 15.57 14.25
N PHE A 99 -9.67 14.83 15.11
CA PHE A 99 -11.14 14.74 15.12
C PHE A 99 -11.79 16.11 15.35
N GLU A 100 -11.28 16.87 16.32
CA GLU A 100 -11.79 18.20 16.64
C GLU A 100 -11.58 19.19 15.49
N VAL A 101 -10.36 19.30 14.96
CA VAL A 101 -10.06 20.25 13.87
C VAL A 101 -10.74 19.91 12.54
N THR A 102 -11.20 18.67 12.37
CA THR A 102 -11.95 18.23 11.17
C THR A 102 -13.47 18.30 11.34
N GLY A 103 -13.96 18.90 12.43
CA GLY A 103 -15.37 19.23 12.64
C GLY A 103 -16.06 18.49 13.79
N GLY A 104 -15.32 17.72 14.59
CA GLY A 104 -15.81 17.14 15.84
C GLY A 104 -16.97 16.13 15.67
N LEU A 105 -17.68 15.87 16.76
CA LEU A 105 -18.68 14.81 16.82
C LEU A 105 -19.81 15.00 15.81
N ASP A 106 -20.28 16.23 15.62
CA ASP A 106 -21.39 16.54 14.74
C ASP A 106 -21.07 16.22 13.28
N ALA A 107 -19.86 16.56 12.81
CA ALA A 107 -19.44 16.29 11.45
C ALA A 107 -19.19 14.80 11.20
N TRP A 108 -18.53 14.12 12.13
CA TRP A 108 -18.14 12.71 11.96
C TRP A 108 -19.31 11.74 12.13
N SER A 109 -20.27 12.04 13.01
CA SER A 109 -21.48 11.23 13.19
C SER A 109 -22.58 11.54 12.19
N GLY A 110 -22.75 12.81 11.78
CA GLY A 110 -23.81 13.24 10.86
C GLY A 110 -23.58 12.84 9.40
N ASN A 111 -22.37 13.02 8.88
CA ASN A 111 -22.02 12.60 7.51
C ASN A 111 -20.56 12.13 7.41
N TYR A 112 -20.30 10.88 7.81
CA TYR A 112 -18.96 10.29 7.80
C TYR A 112 -18.26 10.39 6.44
N SER A 113 -18.96 10.06 5.34
CA SER A 113 -18.34 9.99 4.01
C SER A 113 -17.90 11.37 3.53
N GLU A 114 -18.74 12.38 3.71
CA GLU A 114 -18.41 13.75 3.35
C GLU A 114 -17.28 14.29 4.21
N THR A 115 -17.39 14.17 5.55
CA THR A 115 -16.35 14.62 6.48
C THR A 115 -15.00 13.95 6.20
N TYR A 116 -15.01 12.67 5.85
CA TYR A 116 -13.79 11.94 5.49
C TYR A 116 -13.14 12.45 4.19
N LEU A 117 -13.92 12.86 3.18
CA LEU A 117 -13.42 13.26 1.87
C LEU A 117 -13.11 14.77 1.76
N SER A 118 -13.94 15.63 2.34
CA SER A 118 -13.87 17.08 2.11
C SER A 118 -13.21 17.83 3.27
N LYS A 119 -13.54 17.49 4.52
CA LYS A 119 -13.13 18.25 5.71
C LYS A 119 -11.69 17.96 6.19
N LYS A 120 -11.00 16.99 5.58
CA LYS A 120 -9.58 16.70 5.85
C LYS A 120 -8.60 17.61 5.11
N LYS A 121 -9.09 18.40 4.15
CA LYS A 121 -8.23 19.28 3.35
C LYS A 121 -7.46 20.23 4.28
N GLY A 122 -6.15 20.38 4.03
CA GLY A 122 -5.24 21.16 4.87
C GLY A 122 -4.52 20.38 5.97
N TYR A 123 -5.07 19.26 6.45
CA TYR A 123 -4.47 18.47 7.54
C TYR A 123 -3.73 17.20 7.06
N GLY A 124 -3.23 17.21 5.82
CA GLY A 124 -2.64 16.05 5.16
C GLY A 124 -1.42 15.47 5.90
N LEU A 125 -0.51 16.33 6.37
CA LEU A 125 0.70 15.91 7.10
C LEU A 125 0.36 15.29 8.46
N LEU A 126 -0.56 15.91 9.22
CA LEU A 126 -1.03 15.36 10.49
C LEU A 126 -1.68 13.99 10.29
N ASN A 127 -2.58 13.87 9.31
CA ASN A 127 -3.22 12.60 8.98
C ASN A 127 -2.18 11.55 8.58
N PHE A 128 -1.17 11.91 7.78
CA PHE A 128 -0.06 11.03 7.42
C PHE A 128 0.71 10.53 8.65
N LEU A 129 1.11 11.42 9.56
CA LEU A 129 1.83 11.05 10.77
C LEU A 129 1.02 10.11 11.66
N LEU A 130 -0.28 10.39 11.84
CA LEU A 130 -1.19 9.52 12.59
C LEU A 130 -1.34 8.15 11.93
N ILE A 131 -1.35 8.08 10.60
CA ILE A 131 -1.40 6.84 9.84
C ILE A 131 -0.13 6.01 10.02
N MET A 132 1.04 6.63 9.89
CA MET A 132 2.31 5.92 10.02
C MET A 132 2.51 5.44 11.45
N TRP A 133 2.12 6.26 12.43
CA TRP A 133 2.20 5.92 13.83
C TRP A 133 1.20 4.81 14.23
N SER A 134 -0.02 4.81 13.69
CA SER A 134 -0.99 3.73 13.96
C SER A 134 -0.54 2.40 13.34
N ASN A 135 0.03 2.42 12.12
CA ASN A 135 0.65 1.24 11.50
C ASN A 135 1.79 0.69 12.36
N PHE A 136 2.69 1.57 12.83
CA PHE A 136 3.80 1.20 13.71
C PHE A 136 3.30 0.65 15.04
N MET A 137 2.27 1.26 15.64
CA MET A 137 1.66 0.80 16.88
C MET A 137 1.07 -0.60 16.75
N ALA A 138 0.38 -0.90 15.64
CA ALA A 138 -0.13 -2.24 15.35
C ALA A 138 1.01 -3.28 15.26
N PHE A 139 2.08 -2.95 14.53
CA PHE A 139 3.29 -3.76 14.47
C PHE A 139 3.92 -3.98 15.85
N TRP A 140 4.09 -2.90 16.62
CA TRP A 140 4.78 -2.93 17.90
C TRP A 140 4.00 -3.74 18.95
N LEU A 141 2.66 -3.67 18.94
CA LEU A 141 1.79 -4.52 19.74
C LEU A 141 1.91 -5.99 19.33
N GLY A 142 1.91 -6.29 18.03
CA GLY A 142 2.15 -7.64 17.51
C GLY A 142 3.49 -8.20 17.99
N PHE A 143 4.54 -7.40 17.89
CA PHE A 143 5.89 -7.75 18.34
C PHE A 143 5.95 -8.00 19.85
N TYR A 144 5.26 -7.16 20.64
CA TYR A 144 5.11 -7.36 22.08
C TYR A 144 4.43 -8.69 22.41
N CYS A 145 3.30 -9.00 21.75
CA CYS A 145 2.58 -10.25 21.94
C CYS A 145 3.43 -11.49 21.60
N ARG A 146 4.32 -11.37 20.60
CA ARG A 146 5.24 -12.44 20.22
C ARG A 146 6.38 -12.64 21.20
N THR A 147 6.96 -11.56 21.74
CA THR A 147 8.23 -11.60 22.47
C THR A 147 8.10 -11.53 24.00
N ALA A 148 6.97 -11.07 24.52
CA ALA A 148 6.75 -10.93 25.96
C ALA A 148 6.44 -12.27 26.64
N GLU A 149 7.09 -12.53 27.76
CA GLU A 149 6.85 -13.70 28.62
C GLU A 149 5.50 -13.58 29.36
N ARG A 150 5.18 -12.38 29.85
CA ARG A 150 3.90 -12.06 30.49
C ARG A 150 3.21 -10.93 29.75
N ARG A 151 2.02 -11.21 29.24
CA ARG A 151 1.23 -10.29 28.43
C ARG A 151 0.22 -9.56 29.32
N SER A 152 0.27 -8.23 29.29
CA SER A 152 -0.75 -7.41 29.94
C SER A 152 -1.98 -7.31 29.04
N LEU A 153 -3.07 -7.97 29.43
CA LEU A 153 -4.35 -7.88 28.73
C LEU A 153 -4.87 -6.44 28.70
N VAL A 154 -4.67 -5.68 29.78
CA VAL A 154 -5.07 -4.26 29.87
C VAL A 154 -4.35 -3.43 28.80
N LEU A 155 -3.04 -3.59 28.64
CA LEU A 155 -2.28 -2.89 27.60
C LEU A 155 -2.82 -3.24 26.21
N ILE A 156 -3.03 -4.54 25.95
CA ILE A 156 -3.53 -5.02 24.66
C ILE A 156 -4.90 -4.41 24.34
N LEU A 157 -5.82 -4.40 25.31
CA LEU A 157 -7.15 -3.82 25.14
C LEU A 157 -7.09 -2.31 24.89
N ILE A 158 -6.27 -1.57 25.64
CA ILE A 158 -6.09 -0.12 25.44
C ILE A 158 -5.59 0.16 24.02
N VAL A 159 -4.53 -0.54 23.57
CA VAL A 159 -3.98 -0.31 22.23
C VAL A 159 -4.99 -0.69 21.14
N PHE A 160 -5.75 -1.77 21.30
CA PHE A 160 -6.81 -2.10 20.34
C PHE A 160 -7.91 -1.04 20.29
N LEU A 161 -8.29 -0.44 21.43
CA LEU A 161 -9.27 0.64 21.49
C LEU A 161 -8.76 1.88 20.75
N VAL A 162 -7.49 2.25 20.97
CA VAL A 162 -6.84 3.36 20.24
C VAL A 162 -6.75 3.06 18.74
N LEU A 163 -6.37 1.84 18.34
CA LEU A 163 -6.31 1.44 16.93
C LEU A 163 -7.70 1.42 16.28
N GLY A 164 -8.74 1.03 17.02
CA GLY A 164 -10.14 1.11 16.57
C GLY A 164 -10.55 2.55 16.30
N PHE A 165 -10.20 3.47 17.19
CA PHE A 165 -10.43 4.90 16.99
C PHE A 165 -9.63 5.45 15.80
N CYS A 166 -8.36 5.04 15.64
CA CYS A 166 -7.55 5.39 14.47
C CYS A 166 -8.18 4.89 13.17
N ALA A 167 -8.65 3.64 13.15
CA ALA A 167 -9.30 3.06 11.97
C ALA A 167 -10.55 3.86 11.59
N TYR A 168 -11.35 4.30 12.56
CA TYR A 168 -12.51 5.16 12.31
C TYR A 168 -12.14 6.45 11.56
N LEU A 169 -11.16 7.21 12.07
CA LEU A 169 -10.73 8.48 11.47
C LEU A 169 -9.98 8.30 10.15
N GLN A 170 -9.18 7.25 10.03
CA GLN A 170 -8.27 7.02 8.89
C GLN A 170 -8.87 6.15 7.78
N GLY A 171 -10.13 5.70 7.96
CA GLY A 171 -10.88 4.91 7.00
C GLY A 171 -10.94 3.44 7.41
N VAL A 172 -12.05 3.05 8.06
CA VAL A 172 -12.20 1.74 8.74
C VAL A 172 -11.89 0.57 7.80
N LYS A 173 -12.31 0.69 6.54
CA LYS A 173 -12.40 -0.42 5.58
C LYS A 173 -11.04 -1.03 5.21
N SER A 174 -10.01 -0.22 4.92
CA SER A 174 -8.67 -0.72 4.56
C SER A 174 -7.71 -0.75 5.75
N ARG A 175 -7.93 0.12 6.75
CA ARG A 175 -7.03 0.26 7.89
C ARG A 175 -7.05 -0.93 8.82
N VAL A 176 -8.21 -1.53 9.08
CA VAL A 176 -8.30 -2.72 9.93
C VAL A 176 -7.50 -3.88 9.34
N PHE A 177 -7.56 -4.10 8.02
CA PHE A 177 -6.74 -5.13 7.37
C PHE A 177 -5.26 -4.81 7.46
N LEU A 178 -4.87 -3.56 7.23
CA LEU A 178 -3.48 -3.14 7.31
C LEU A 178 -2.93 -3.31 8.73
N PHE A 179 -3.70 -2.95 9.76
CA PHE A 179 -3.33 -3.20 11.15
C PHE A 179 -3.21 -4.70 11.45
N GLY A 180 -4.10 -5.53 10.91
CA GLY A 180 -4.00 -6.99 11.01
C GLY A 180 -2.69 -7.52 10.40
N ILE A 181 -2.28 -7.00 9.24
CA ILE A 181 -1.02 -7.39 8.60
C ILE A 181 0.18 -6.93 9.44
N PHE A 182 0.23 -5.67 9.86
CA PHE A 182 1.33 -5.16 10.69
C PHE A 182 1.40 -5.88 12.04
N PHE A 183 0.27 -6.12 12.70
CA PHE A 183 0.21 -6.89 13.94
C PHE A 183 0.72 -8.32 13.74
N SER A 184 0.34 -9.00 12.66
CA SER A 184 0.76 -10.39 12.39
C SER A 184 2.16 -10.51 11.80
N LEU A 185 2.81 -9.40 11.44
CA LEU A 185 4.10 -9.36 10.77
C LEU A 185 5.22 -10.16 11.48
N PRO A 186 5.37 -10.15 12.82
CA PRO A 186 6.39 -10.94 13.51
C PRO A 186 6.24 -12.46 13.31
N TRP A 187 5.02 -12.93 13.01
CA TRP A 187 4.77 -14.33 12.67
C TRP A 187 4.89 -14.57 11.16
N LEU A 188 4.36 -13.67 10.34
CA LEU A 188 4.39 -13.79 8.88
C LEU A 188 5.83 -13.73 8.33
N ALA A 189 6.71 -12.93 8.92
CA ALA A 189 8.09 -12.75 8.46
C ALA A 189 8.94 -14.04 8.48
N VAL A 190 8.59 -14.99 9.35
CA VAL A 190 9.26 -16.30 9.47
C VAL A 190 8.40 -17.46 8.96
N ALA A 191 7.17 -17.17 8.52
CA ALA A 191 6.26 -18.20 8.05
C ALA A 191 6.70 -18.72 6.68
N ARG A 192 6.87 -20.04 6.57
CA ARG A 192 7.02 -20.70 5.27
C ARG A 192 5.65 -20.87 4.61
N LEU A 193 5.47 -20.18 3.48
CA LEU A 193 4.29 -20.30 2.63
C LEU A 193 4.42 -21.57 1.77
N SER A 194 3.42 -22.44 1.87
CA SER A 194 3.23 -23.55 0.94
C SER A 194 2.14 -23.20 -0.06
N LEU A 195 2.06 -23.92 -1.18
CA LEU A 195 1.03 -23.69 -2.20
C LEU A 195 -0.40 -23.76 -1.61
N LYS A 196 -0.67 -24.73 -0.74
CA LYS A 196 -1.97 -24.86 -0.03
C LYS A 196 -2.29 -23.61 0.79
N LYS A 197 -1.31 -23.08 1.53
CA LYS A 197 -1.46 -21.83 2.28
C LYS A 197 -1.69 -20.63 1.35
N GLY A 198 -1.01 -20.61 0.19
CA GLY A 198 -1.21 -19.59 -0.84
C GLY A 198 -2.64 -19.56 -1.39
N VAL A 199 -3.19 -20.73 -1.73
CA VAL A 199 -4.60 -20.85 -2.17
C VAL A 199 -5.56 -20.38 -1.09
N LEU A 200 -5.35 -20.80 0.17
CA LEU A 200 -6.19 -20.37 1.29
C LEU A 200 -6.12 -18.85 1.51
N LEU A 201 -4.92 -18.25 1.39
CA LEU A 201 -4.75 -16.80 1.46
C LEU A 201 -5.48 -16.08 0.31
N PHE A 202 -5.46 -16.64 -0.90
CA PHE A 202 -6.19 -16.08 -2.05
C PHE A 202 -7.70 -16.13 -1.83
N LEU A 203 -8.24 -17.28 -1.39
CA LEU A 203 -9.67 -17.40 -1.07
C LEU A 203 -10.08 -16.46 0.08
N GLY A 204 -9.24 -16.36 1.11
CA GLY A 204 -9.43 -15.39 2.19
C GLY A 204 -9.40 -13.95 1.70
N PHE A 205 -8.49 -13.61 0.79
CA PHE A 205 -8.45 -12.30 0.13
C PHE A 205 -9.73 -12.03 -0.65
N VAL A 206 -10.20 -12.95 -1.49
CA VAL A 206 -11.44 -12.79 -2.26
C VAL A 206 -12.62 -12.55 -1.32
N PHE A 207 -12.76 -13.36 -0.28
CA PHE A 207 -13.84 -13.20 0.71
C PHE A 207 -13.79 -11.85 1.43
N LEU A 208 -12.61 -11.45 1.93
CA LEU A 208 -12.43 -10.18 2.62
C LEU A 208 -12.63 -8.98 1.67
N PHE A 209 -12.15 -9.09 0.42
CA PHE A 209 -12.33 -8.08 -0.61
C PHE A 209 -13.81 -7.92 -0.95
N SER A 210 -14.55 -9.01 -1.16
CA SER A 210 -16.00 -8.99 -1.39
C SER A 210 -16.76 -8.35 -0.23
N GLY A 211 -16.44 -8.74 1.02
CA GLY A 211 -17.04 -8.12 2.21
C GLY A 211 -16.72 -6.63 2.33
N ALA A 212 -15.47 -6.24 2.08
CA ALA A 212 -15.05 -4.84 2.08
C ALA A 212 -15.74 -4.04 0.97
N MET A 213 -15.97 -4.63 -0.21
CA MET A 213 -16.65 -3.99 -1.34
C MET A 213 -18.15 -3.84 -1.11
N TYR A 214 -18.80 -4.83 -0.51
CA TYR A 214 -20.19 -4.72 -0.06
C TYR A 214 -20.36 -3.51 0.87
N VAL A 215 -19.51 -3.40 1.90
CA VAL A 215 -19.54 -2.25 2.83
C VAL A 215 -19.09 -0.96 2.14
N ARG A 216 -18.14 -1.00 1.20
CA ARG A 216 -17.67 0.19 0.46
C ARG A 216 -18.80 0.84 -0.33
N SER A 217 -19.60 0.01 -0.96
CA SER A 217 -20.61 0.40 -1.92
C SER A 217 -22.00 0.58 -1.32
N ASN A 218 -22.10 0.60 0.03
CA ASN A 218 -23.37 0.65 0.76
C ASN A 218 -24.35 -0.44 0.30
N GLY A 219 -23.83 -1.64 0.03
CA GLY A 219 -24.62 -2.78 -0.44
C GLY A 219 -24.97 -2.76 -1.92
N PHE A 220 -24.35 -1.92 -2.74
CA PHE A 220 -24.55 -1.95 -4.19
C PHE A 220 -24.07 -3.29 -4.78
N TYR A 221 -22.86 -3.75 -4.43
CA TYR A 221 -22.33 -5.06 -4.84
C TYR A 221 -22.84 -6.18 -3.91
N LYS A 222 -24.15 -6.40 -3.89
CA LYS A 222 -24.81 -7.35 -2.98
C LYS A 222 -24.88 -8.79 -3.47
N THR A 223 -24.78 -9.03 -4.78
CA THR A 223 -24.87 -10.38 -5.35
C THR A 223 -23.51 -10.86 -5.85
N PRO A 224 -23.27 -12.19 -5.91
CA PRO A 224 -22.05 -12.76 -6.46
C PRO A 224 -21.78 -12.32 -7.91
N GLU A 225 -22.82 -12.18 -8.72
CA GLU A 225 -22.76 -11.75 -10.12
C GLU A 225 -22.19 -10.33 -10.22
N MET A 226 -22.75 -9.40 -9.44
CA MET A 226 -22.27 -8.01 -9.38
C MET A 226 -20.82 -7.91 -8.89
N LEU A 227 -20.40 -8.81 -7.98
CA LEU A 227 -19.02 -8.85 -7.50
C LEU A 227 -18.06 -9.40 -8.56
N LEU A 228 -18.45 -10.43 -9.31
CA LEU A 228 -17.67 -10.97 -10.42
C LEU A 228 -17.46 -9.92 -11.50
N GLU A 229 -18.51 -9.23 -11.92
CA GLU A 229 -18.41 -8.14 -12.90
C GLU A 229 -17.61 -6.95 -12.35
N TYR A 230 -17.70 -6.67 -11.04
CA TYR A 230 -16.89 -5.64 -10.41
C TYR A 230 -15.39 -5.94 -10.49
N PHE A 231 -14.97 -7.21 -10.36
CA PHE A 231 -13.56 -7.57 -10.52
C PHE A 231 -13.03 -7.20 -11.91
N LEU A 232 -13.81 -7.42 -12.97
CA LEU A 232 -13.44 -7.03 -14.34
C LEU A 232 -13.32 -5.52 -14.52
N THR A 233 -14.15 -4.77 -13.80
CA THR A 233 -14.15 -3.30 -13.87
C THR A 233 -13.04 -2.68 -12.99
N TYR A 234 -12.73 -3.31 -11.85
CA TYR A 234 -11.79 -2.80 -10.86
C TYR A 234 -10.32 -2.96 -11.26
N PHE A 235 -10.00 -4.05 -11.95
CA PHE A 235 -8.66 -4.35 -12.44
C PHE A 235 -8.46 -3.82 -13.86
N ASN A 236 -8.59 -2.49 -14.03
CA ASN A 236 -8.60 -1.81 -15.33
C ASN A 236 -7.25 -1.19 -15.74
N THR A 237 -6.18 -1.44 -15.00
CA THR A 237 -4.92 -0.69 -15.17
C THR A 237 -4.29 -0.89 -16.54
N ILE A 238 -4.44 -2.07 -17.16
CA ILE A 238 -3.91 -2.34 -18.51
C ILE A 238 -4.62 -1.51 -19.58
N PHE A 239 -5.94 -1.31 -19.45
CA PHE A 239 -6.72 -0.46 -20.37
C PHE A 239 -6.33 1.00 -20.24
N LEU A 240 -6.04 1.46 -19.02
CA LEU A 240 -5.48 2.78 -18.80
C LEU A 240 -4.11 2.92 -19.47
N HIS A 241 -3.24 1.92 -19.40
CA HIS A 241 -1.97 1.95 -20.11
C HIS A 241 -2.14 1.95 -21.64
N ASP A 242 -3.00 1.07 -22.17
CA ASP A 242 -3.29 0.95 -23.60
C ASP A 242 -3.86 2.26 -24.18
N MET A 243 -4.67 2.98 -23.39
CA MET A 243 -5.14 4.33 -23.76
C MET A 243 -3.97 5.30 -23.97
N ILE A 244 -2.96 5.29 -23.11
CA ILE A 244 -1.79 6.15 -23.25
C ILE A 244 -0.94 5.77 -24.47
N LEU A 245 -0.76 4.47 -24.73
CA LEU A 245 -0.01 4.01 -25.91
C LEU A 245 -0.64 4.50 -27.23
N ARG A 246 -1.97 4.61 -27.26
CA ARG A 246 -2.71 5.09 -28.44
C ARG A 246 -2.69 6.61 -28.58
N ASP A 247 -2.78 7.32 -27.46
CA ASP A 247 -3.05 8.76 -27.46
C ASP A 247 -1.80 9.63 -27.31
N MET A 248 -0.71 9.08 -26.74
CA MET A 248 0.51 9.82 -26.45
C MET A 248 1.75 9.11 -27.02
N PRO A 249 2.65 9.83 -27.72
CA PRO A 249 3.94 9.27 -28.09
C PRO A 249 4.81 9.05 -26.84
N PRO A 250 5.82 8.16 -26.92
CA PRO A 250 6.76 7.98 -25.81
C PRO A 250 7.56 9.27 -25.57
N ASP A 251 7.80 9.59 -24.31
CA ASP A 251 8.48 10.84 -23.90
C ASP A 251 9.52 10.57 -22.80
N TYR A 252 10.35 11.58 -22.52
CA TYR A 252 11.39 11.54 -21.51
C TYR A 252 11.17 12.62 -20.45
N PHE A 253 11.27 12.22 -19.18
CA PHE A 253 11.17 13.11 -18.01
C PHE A 253 9.87 13.91 -17.85
N GLN A 254 8.77 13.48 -18.48
CA GLN A 254 7.51 14.24 -18.50
C GLN A 254 6.90 14.44 -17.11
N THR A 255 6.95 13.43 -16.23
CA THR A 255 6.34 13.44 -14.89
C THR A 255 7.34 13.27 -13.75
N VAL A 256 8.64 13.08 -14.02
CA VAL A 256 9.69 12.96 -12.97
C VAL A 256 9.71 14.17 -12.02
N GLY A 257 9.36 15.36 -12.52
CA GLY A 257 9.31 16.60 -11.73
C GLY A 257 8.11 16.73 -10.78
N PHE A 258 7.04 15.94 -10.96
CA PHE A 258 5.77 16.14 -10.23
C PHE A 258 5.89 16.02 -8.69
N PRO A 259 6.67 15.06 -8.15
CA PRO A 259 6.87 14.97 -6.71
C PRO A 259 7.59 16.19 -6.14
N PHE A 260 8.57 16.73 -6.88
CA PHE A 260 9.30 17.94 -6.51
C PHE A 260 8.38 19.15 -6.52
N SER A 261 7.53 19.31 -7.53
CA SER A 261 6.50 20.35 -7.57
C SER A 261 5.65 20.33 -6.31
N LYS A 262 5.26 19.14 -5.84
CA LYS A 262 4.50 19.02 -4.59
C LYS A 262 5.32 19.45 -3.38
N TRP A 263 6.61 19.12 -3.31
CA TRP A 263 7.46 19.55 -2.20
C TRP A 263 7.66 21.05 -2.17
N MET A 264 7.83 21.68 -3.33
CA MET A 264 7.96 23.14 -3.45
C MET A 264 6.70 23.88 -2.97
N THR A 265 5.52 23.26 -3.01
CA THR A 265 4.32 23.85 -2.40
C THR A 265 4.43 24.03 -0.88
N PHE A 266 5.19 23.19 -0.17
CA PHE A 266 5.46 23.40 1.26
C PHE A 266 6.43 24.56 1.52
N LEU A 267 7.23 24.92 0.52
CA LEU A 267 8.13 26.09 0.56
C LEU A 267 7.45 27.37 0.06
N GLY A 268 6.14 27.32 -0.22
CA GLY A 268 5.35 28.48 -0.66
C GLY A 268 5.35 28.71 -2.18
N VAL A 269 5.91 27.81 -2.99
CA VAL A 269 5.84 27.91 -4.45
C VAL A 269 4.52 27.31 -4.93
N ALA A 270 3.67 28.14 -5.52
CA ALA A 270 2.39 27.68 -6.06
C ALA A 270 2.60 26.70 -7.22
N SER A 271 1.89 25.57 -7.19
CA SER A 271 1.86 24.58 -8.27
C SER A 271 0.42 24.09 -8.46
N PRO A 272 -0.03 23.87 -9.71
CA PRO A 272 -1.37 23.33 -9.96
C PRO A 272 -1.56 21.96 -9.31
N ASP A 273 -2.69 21.74 -8.63
CA ASP A 273 -2.92 20.56 -7.81
C ASP A 273 -2.86 19.21 -8.53
N HIS A 274 -3.10 19.23 -9.84
CA HIS A 274 -3.08 18.07 -10.73
C HIS A 274 -1.65 17.71 -11.21
N MET A 275 -0.66 18.60 -11.07
CA MET A 275 0.74 18.39 -11.47
C MET A 275 1.62 17.83 -10.34
N HIS A 276 1.01 17.10 -9.41
CA HIS A 276 1.69 16.56 -8.21
C HIS A 276 1.91 15.04 -8.27
N ASP A 277 1.25 14.35 -9.19
CA ASP A 277 1.30 12.90 -9.38
C ASP A 277 0.74 12.58 -10.78
N ILE A 278 1.33 11.60 -11.47
CA ILE A 278 0.88 11.12 -12.78
C ILE A 278 -0.60 10.73 -12.75
N SER A 279 -1.04 10.12 -11.66
CA SER A 279 -2.43 9.69 -11.53
C SER A 279 -3.41 10.86 -11.49
N ARG A 280 -3.02 11.99 -10.90
CA ARG A 280 -3.85 13.20 -10.90
C ARG A 280 -3.87 13.87 -12.27
N TRP A 281 -2.70 13.97 -12.89
CA TRP A 281 -2.54 14.60 -14.19
C TRP A 281 -3.33 13.86 -15.28
N LEU A 282 -3.13 12.55 -15.42
CA LEU A 282 -3.86 11.76 -16.43
C LEU A 282 -5.35 11.66 -16.13
N THR A 283 -5.76 11.56 -14.85
CA THR A 283 -7.20 11.61 -14.51
C THR A 283 -7.81 12.96 -14.90
N SER A 284 -7.09 14.08 -14.74
CA SER A 284 -7.61 15.39 -15.13
C SER A 284 -7.84 15.54 -16.63
N ILE A 285 -7.12 14.77 -17.45
CA ILE A 285 -7.25 14.73 -18.92
C ILE A 285 -8.37 13.77 -19.34
N TYR A 286 -8.32 12.52 -18.88
CA TYR A 286 -9.18 11.43 -19.37
C TYR A 286 -10.49 11.26 -18.60
N TYR A 287 -10.50 11.63 -17.33
CA TYR A 287 -11.66 11.51 -16.45
C TYR A 287 -11.91 12.83 -15.69
N PRO A 288 -12.10 13.96 -16.40
CA PRO A 288 -12.18 15.28 -15.79
C PRO A 288 -13.33 15.41 -14.79
N SER A 289 -14.46 14.71 -15.01
CA SER A 289 -15.57 14.69 -14.05
C SER A 289 -15.15 14.09 -12.71
N GLN A 290 -14.40 12.99 -12.70
CA GLN A 290 -13.95 12.33 -11.48
C GLN A 290 -12.96 13.21 -10.71
N TRP A 291 -12.06 13.89 -11.41
CA TRP A 291 -11.12 14.79 -10.74
C TRP A 291 -11.80 16.06 -10.25
N PHE A 292 -12.42 16.83 -11.14
CA PHE A 292 -12.92 18.17 -10.83
C PHE A 292 -14.22 18.17 -10.02
N LYS A 293 -15.07 17.13 -10.14
CA LYS A 293 -16.32 17.03 -9.35
C LYS A 293 -16.17 16.16 -8.11
N GLU A 294 -15.46 15.03 -8.22
CA GLU A 294 -15.41 14.03 -7.14
C GLU A 294 -14.10 14.04 -6.34
N SER A 295 -13.08 14.80 -6.78
CA SER A 295 -11.72 14.75 -6.19
C SER A 295 -11.14 13.33 -6.15
N ALA A 296 -11.51 12.48 -7.10
CA ALA A 296 -11.07 11.10 -7.24
C ALA A 296 -9.99 10.96 -8.32
N THR A 297 -9.18 9.91 -8.21
CA THR A 297 -8.11 9.61 -9.18
C THR A 297 -8.23 8.18 -9.69
N GLN A 298 -8.05 8.00 -10.98
CA GLN A 298 -7.75 6.69 -11.55
C GLN A 298 -6.32 6.27 -11.16
N GLN A 299 -6.10 4.97 -11.11
CA GLN A 299 -4.85 4.37 -10.65
C GLN A 299 -4.08 3.88 -11.87
N TRP A 300 -3.13 4.68 -12.34
CA TRP A 300 -2.36 4.40 -13.56
C TRP A 300 -1.17 3.50 -13.24
N PRO A 301 -0.87 2.49 -14.05
CA PRO A 301 0.15 1.51 -13.73
C PRO A 301 1.58 2.05 -13.96
N VAL A 302 2.56 1.33 -13.41
CA VAL A 302 3.99 1.69 -13.52
C VAL A 302 4.48 1.72 -14.96
N GLU A 303 3.93 0.86 -15.82
CA GLU A 303 4.19 0.81 -17.25
C GLU A 303 3.94 2.18 -17.92
N THR A 304 2.88 2.89 -17.51
CA THR A 304 2.56 4.23 -18.02
C THR A 304 3.62 5.25 -17.61
N GLU A 305 4.09 5.22 -16.37
CA GLU A 305 5.14 6.14 -15.93
C GLU A 305 6.48 5.86 -16.61
N LEU A 306 6.80 4.58 -16.84
CA LEU A 306 8.01 4.21 -17.56
C LEU A 306 7.98 4.67 -19.01
N TYR A 307 6.84 4.51 -19.67
CA TYR A 307 6.61 4.96 -21.05
C TYR A 307 6.76 6.48 -21.21
N LEU A 308 6.23 7.27 -20.27
CA LEU A 308 6.24 8.75 -20.35
C LEU A 308 7.52 9.40 -19.81
N ASN A 309 8.37 8.66 -19.08
CA ASN A 309 9.58 9.23 -18.49
C ASN A 309 10.88 8.65 -19.02
N TYR A 310 10.84 7.43 -19.55
CA TYR A 310 12.03 6.72 -20.03
C TYR A 310 11.89 6.32 -21.49
N GLY A 311 10.82 6.72 -22.18
CA GLY A 311 10.58 6.46 -23.59
C GLY A 311 10.74 4.98 -23.93
N ASN A 312 11.82 4.65 -24.67
CA ASN A 312 12.08 3.30 -25.17
C ASN A 312 12.23 2.25 -24.04
N TYR A 313 11.65 1.06 -24.25
CA TYR A 313 11.74 -0.13 -23.37
C TYR A 313 13.15 -0.46 -22.86
N VAL A 314 14.21 -0.17 -23.62
CA VAL A 314 15.59 -0.39 -23.18
C VAL A 314 15.93 0.44 -21.92
N PHE A 315 15.43 1.67 -21.83
CA PHE A 315 15.70 2.55 -20.70
C PHE A 315 14.88 2.21 -19.46
N TRP A 316 13.82 1.41 -19.59
CA TRP A 316 13.02 0.95 -18.44
C TRP A 316 13.81 0.02 -17.51
N ILE A 317 14.86 -0.62 -18.03
CA ILE A 317 15.76 -1.50 -17.28
C ILE A 317 16.37 -0.76 -16.08
N ALA A 318 16.82 0.48 -16.28
CA ALA A 318 17.52 1.25 -15.24
C ALA A 318 16.66 1.53 -14.00
N PRO A 319 15.47 2.18 -14.10
CA PRO A 319 14.63 2.44 -12.94
C PRO A 319 14.14 1.13 -12.29
N VAL A 320 13.80 0.11 -13.07
CA VAL A 320 13.36 -1.20 -12.52
C VAL A 320 14.50 -1.90 -11.77
N ALA A 321 15.73 -1.85 -12.27
CA ALA A 321 16.90 -2.40 -11.59
C ALA A 321 17.19 -1.66 -10.28
N ILE A 322 17.10 -0.33 -10.26
CA ILE A 322 17.31 0.49 -9.05
C ILE A 322 16.28 0.13 -7.98
N TYR A 323 14.98 0.07 -8.33
CA TYR A 323 13.94 -0.33 -7.37
C TYR A 323 14.11 -1.78 -6.90
N SER A 324 14.53 -2.68 -7.78
CA SER A 324 14.81 -4.08 -7.42
C SER A 324 15.98 -4.16 -6.45
N LEU A 325 17.06 -3.40 -6.68
CA LEU A 325 18.21 -3.31 -5.78
C LEU A 325 17.80 -2.76 -4.41
N PHE A 326 17.01 -1.69 -4.37
CA PHE A 326 16.48 -1.12 -3.15
C PHE A 326 15.67 -2.14 -2.35
N MET A 327 14.69 -2.79 -2.99
CA MET A 327 13.84 -3.80 -2.32
C MET A 327 14.62 -5.05 -1.91
N GLY A 328 15.57 -5.51 -2.74
CA GLY A 328 16.46 -6.62 -2.43
C GLY A 328 17.36 -6.32 -1.23
N GLY A 329 17.93 -5.12 -1.17
CA GLY A 329 18.74 -4.65 -0.04
C GLY A 329 17.93 -4.54 1.25
N LEU A 330 16.73 -3.95 1.21
CA LEU A 330 15.84 -3.91 2.37
C LEU A 330 15.45 -5.32 2.82
N TYR A 331 15.17 -6.23 1.88
CA TYR A 331 14.89 -7.62 2.20
C TYR A 331 16.08 -8.27 2.91
N SER A 332 17.32 -8.12 2.43
CA SER A 332 18.50 -8.69 3.08
C SER A 332 18.76 -8.14 4.48
N LEU A 333 18.38 -6.87 4.74
CA LEU A 333 18.64 -6.21 6.02
C LEU A 333 17.49 -6.35 7.04
N ARG A 334 16.36 -6.96 6.64
CA ARG A 334 15.11 -6.99 7.43
C ARG A 334 15.24 -7.54 8.85
N PHE A 335 16.22 -8.39 9.12
CA PHE A 335 16.44 -8.99 10.45
C PHE A 335 17.65 -8.41 11.20
N ARG A 336 18.63 -7.80 10.51
CA ARG A 336 19.93 -7.40 11.07
C ARG A 336 19.87 -6.13 11.92
N CYS A 337 19.02 -5.18 11.56
CA CYS A 337 18.96 -3.86 12.22
C CYS A 337 17.86 -3.78 13.30
N GLY A 338 17.40 -4.93 13.80
CA GLY A 338 16.37 -5.03 14.83
C GLY A 338 14.93 -4.84 14.32
N PRO A 339 13.93 -4.80 15.22
CA PRO A 339 12.51 -4.90 14.85
C PRO A 339 12.01 -3.75 13.97
N ILE A 340 12.57 -2.56 14.13
CA ILE A 340 12.17 -1.38 13.37
C ILE A 340 12.46 -1.57 11.89
N PHE A 341 13.56 -2.23 11.53
CA PHE A 341 13.90 -2.46 10.13
C PHE A 341 12.89 -3.37 9.43
N LEU A 342 12.30 -4.34 10.12
CA LEU A 342 11.21 -5.16 9.56
C LEU A 342 9.95 -4.34 9.31
N PHE A 343 9.62 -3.40 10.20
CA PHE A 343 8.53 -2.46 9.96
C PHE A 343 8.80 -1.59 8.72
N ILE A 344 10.03 -1.08 8.58
CA ILE A 344 10.45 -0.27 7.42
C ILE A 344 10.36 -1.10 6.14
N PHE A 345 10.95 -2.30 6.12
CA PHE A 345 10.88 -3.21 4.98
C PHE A 345 9.43 -3.49 4.58
N MET A 346 8.55 -3.80 5.53
CA MET A 346 7.15 -4.07 5.22
C MET A 346 6.40 -2.83 4.73
N SER A 347 6.69 -1.65 5.29
CA SER A 347 6.10 -0.38 4.85
C SER A 347 6.52 -0.05 3.42
N GLU A 348 7.80 -0.17 3.11
CA GLU A 348 8.33 0.03 1.75
C GLU A 348 7.85 -1.05 0.79
N LEU A 349 7.63 -2.29 1.25
CA LEU A 349 7.00 -3.33 0.43
C LEU A 349 5.57 -2.94 0.03
N PHE A 350 4.79 -2.31 0.92
CA PHE A 350 3.46 -1.80 0.55
C PHE A 350 3.54 -0.65 -0.45
N VAL A 351 4.49 0.27 -0.30
CA VAL A 351 4.74 1.36 -1.26
C VAL A 351 5.16 0.79 -2.62
N PHE A 352 6.04 -0.21 -2.62
CA PHE A 352 6.44 -0.92 -3.83
C PHE A 352 5.27 -1.65 -4.49
N LEU A 353 4.39 -2.29 -3.71
CA LEU A 353 3.20 -2.93 -4.27
C LEU A 353 2.18 -1.93 -4.80
N SER A 354 2.08 -0.73 -4.21
CA SER A 354 1.17 0.32 -4.69
C SER A 354 1.67 0.99 -5.97
N MET A 355 2.98 1.02 -6.21
CA MET A 355 3.60 1.53 -7.45
C MET A 355 3.06 0.85 -8.71
N PHE A 356 2.75 -0.45 -8.67
CA PHE A 356 2.14 -1.15 -9.82
C PHE A 356 0.77 -0.57 -10.25
N ARG A 357 0.18 0.34 -9.45
CA ARG A 357 -1.04 1.09 -9.78
C ARG A 357 -0.92 2.58 -9.47
N GLY A 358 0.28 3.11 -9.42
CA GLY A 358 0.49 4.52 -9.14
C GLY A 358 1.85 4.95 -9.63
N SER A 359 2.42 5.95 -8.96
CA SER A 359 3.77 6.41 -9.30
C SER A 359 4.86 5.61 -8.56
N MET A 360 5.97 5.39 -9.25
CA MET A 360 7.28 4.98 -8.74
C MET A 360 7.75 6.02 -7.73
N LEU A 361 7.83 7.28 -8.14
CA LEU A 361 8.31 8.38 -7.31
C LEU A 361 7.15 9.04 -6.57
N GLN A 362 6.72 8.46 -5.47
CA GLN A 362 5.67 9.05 -4.65
C GLN A 362 6.21 10.24 -3.85
N TRP A 363 5.57 11.41 -3.97
CA TRP A 363 5.94 12.59 -3.19
C TRP A 363 5.87 12.38 -1.67
N ILE A 364 5.05 11.43 -1.21
CA ILE A 364 4.95 11.12 0.22
C ILE A 364 6.20 10.41 0.78
N TRP A 365 7.04 9.85 -0.09
CA TRP A 365 8.19 9.03 0.29
C TRP A 365 9.22 9.77 1.15
N VAL A 366 9.43 11.07 0.93
CA VAL A 366 10.31 11.90 1.77
C VAL A 366 9.83 11.92 3.24
N PHE A 367 8.51 11.96 3.44
CA PHE A 367 7.93 11.93 4.78
C PHE A 367 8.04 10.53 5.42
N ASN A 368 7.95 9.46 4.62
CA ASN A 368 8.24 8.10 5.09
C ASN A 368 9.67 8.00 5.62
N ILE A 369 10.65 8.49 4.86
CA ILE A 369 12.07 8.50 5.28
C ILE A 369 12.24 9.26 6.59
N GLY A 370 11.68 10.47 6.69
CA GLY A 370 11.73 11.26 7.93
C GLY A 370 11.16 10.51 9.14
N PHE A 371 10.04 9.80 8.94
CA PHE A 371 9.42 8.96 9.96
C PHE A 371 10.30 7.75 10.33
N TYR A 372 10.92 7.09 9.36
CA TYR A 372 11.83 5.96 9.61
C TYR A 372 13.07 6.38 10.40
N LEU A 373 13.66 7.53 10.04
CA LEU A 373 14.79 8.10 10.79
C LEU A 373 14.40 8.39 12.24
N LEU A 374 13.21 8.95 12.48
CA LEU A 374 12.68 9.16 13.83
C LEU A 374 12.60 7.84 14.61
N LEU A 375 12.02 6.79 14.01
CA LEU A 375 11.91 5.48 14.63
C LEU A 375 13.28 4.89 14.99
N PHE A 376 14.27 5.00 14.11
CA PHE A 376 15.65 4.57 14.40
C PHE A 376 16.27 5.32 15.58
N LEU A 377 16.11 6.65 15.62
CA LEU A 377 16.65 7.48 16.70
C LEU A 377 16.06 7.06 18.07
N VAL A 378 14.77 6.74 18.11
CA VAL A 378 14.10 6.33 19.35
C VAL A 378 14.13 4.83 19.62
N GLN A 379 14.77 4.01 18.78
CA GLN A 379 14.71 2.54 18.86
C GLN A 379 15.06 1.99 20.25
N ARG A 380 16.09 2.56 20.90
CA ARG A 380 16.54 2.14 22.25
C ARG A 380 15.54 2.48 23.36
N LEU A 381 14.64 3.44 23.12
CA LEU A 381 13.55 3.78 24.03
C LEU A 381 12.34 2.85 23.83
N LEU A 382 12.16 2.31 22.62
CA LEU A 382 11.03 1.44 22.26
C LEU A 382 11.32 -0.04 22.57
N PHE A 383 12.55 -0.49 22.32
CA PHE A 383 12.97 -1.88 22.46
C PHE A 383 14.21 -2.01 23.37
N SER A 384 14.25 -3.08 24.16
CA SER A 384 15.46 -3.52 24.86
C SER A 384 16.00 -4.80 24.23
N ARG A 385 17.32 -4.92 24.08
CA ARG A 385 17.94 -6.20 23.70
C ARG A 385 18.00 -7.09 24.94
N LYS A 386 17.64 -8.37 24.81
CA LYS A 386 17.89 -9.38 25.84
C LYS A 386 19.40 -9.49 25.97
N VAL A 387 19.94 -9.20 27.14
CA VAL A 387 21.31 -9.59 27.46
C VAL A 387 21.27 -11.11 27.61
N CYS A 388 21.81 -11.85 26.62
CA CYS A 388 22.17 -13.24 26.87
C CYS A 388 23.24 -13.21 27.95
N MET A 389 22.89 -13.63 29.17
CA MET A 389 23.91 -14.10 30.09
C MET A 389 24.45 -15.42 29.52
N HIS A 390 25.40 -15.35 28.61
CA HIS A 390 26.30 -16.45 28.34
C HIS A 390 27.61 -16.19 29.09
N GLU A 391 27.90 -17.12 29.99
CA GLU A 391 29.18 -17.39 30.66
C GLU A 391 29.60 -16.42 31.79
N ALA A 392 29.00 -16.64 32.95
CA ALA A 392 29.71 -16.58 34.22
C ALA A 392 29.41 -17.87 35.00
N SER A 393 30.16 -18.93 34.69
CA SER A 393 30.30 -20.12 35.55
C SER A 393 31.66 -20.75 35.30
#